data_AF-E8MZA4-F1
#
_entry.id   AF-E8MZA4-F1
#
_cell.length_a   1.000
_cell.length_b   1.000
_cell.length_c   1.000
_cell.angle_alpha   90.00
_cell.angle_beta   90.00
_cell.angle_gamma   90.00
#
_symmetry.space_group_name_H-M   'P 1'
#
loop_
_entity.id
_entity.type
_entity.pdbx_description
1 polymer ?
#
loop_
_entity_poly.entity_id
_entity_poly.type
_entity_poly.pdbx_seq_one_letter_code
_entity_poly.pdbx_strand_id
1 'polypeptide(L)'
;MKVERFDGRLNMSTLVSLFADSRKVRLVVFALMLVLFILGAGAPEDAGGVFQKGYKSVSHSHFTNILSDPEINTGAQGVNCSGSACNNTDPGTTGCNVDAATIHRKVFTNTKVQLRFSDTCQTRWSKTINKASINFYGNATLRYYYYGAVYLGPGYSVYSNQRFGMGYQACGKVGASPMNYLINDTDKCTAVY
;
A
#
# COMPACT_ATOMS: atom_id res chain seq x y z
N MET A 1 -6.31 -20.51 -62.49
CA MET A 1 -6.62 -20.29 -61.06
C MET A 1 -7.62 -21.35 -60.63
N LYS A 2 -7.23 -22.25 -59.72
CA LYS A 2 -8.04 -23.38 -59.26
C LYS A 2 -8.56 -23.02 -57.87
N VAL A 3 -9.87 -22.89 -57.72
CA VAL A 3 -10.54 -22.52 -56.47
C VAL A 3 -10.97 -23.83 -55.80
N GLU A 4 -10.32 -24.20 -54.70
CA GLU A 4 -10.74 -25.33 -53.87
C GLU A 4 -11.73 -24.86 -52.81
N ARG A 5 -12.85 -25.59 -52.72
CA ARG A 5 -13.99 -25.32 -51.85
C ARG A 5 -13.70 -25.95 -50.48
N PHE A 6 -13.68 -25.15 -49.43
CA PHE A 6 -13.49 -25.62 -48.05
C PHE A 6 -14.82 -26.09 -47.46
N ASP A 7 -15.03 -27.41 -47.38
CA ASP A 7 -16.17 -28.01 -46.68
C ASP A 7 -15.92 -28.01 -45.17
N GLY A 8 -16.70 -27.20 -44.46
CA GLY A 8 -16.61 -26.97 -43.02
C GLY A 8 -17.10 -28.13 -42.15
N ARG A 9 -16.37 -29.26 -42.13
CA ARG A 9 -16.51 -30.29 -41.09
C ARG A 9 -15.21 -30.39 -40.29
N LEU A 10 -15.16 -29.64 -39.18
CA LEU A 10 -14.12 -29.82 -38.16
C LEU A 10 -14.36 -31.14 -37.44
N ASN A 11 -13.57 -32.14 -37.82
CA ASN A 11 -13.64 -33.48 -37.25
C ASN A 11 -13.07 -33.46 -35.81
N MET A 12 -13.78 -34.08 -34.86
CA MET A 12 -13.44 -34.03 -33.42
C MET A 12 -12.05 -34.65 -33.13
N SER A 13 -11.56 -35.52 -34.00
CA SER A 13 -10.21 -36.10 -33.96
C SER A 13 -9.09 -35.07 -34.16
N THR A 14 -9.32 -34.01 -34.94
CA THR A 14 -8.31 -32.98 -35.20
C THR A 14 -8.09 -32.10 -33.96
N LEU A 15 -9.17 -31.83 -33.20
CA LEU A 15 -9.11 -31.06 -31.96
C LEU A 15 -8.24 -31.74 -30.90
N VAL A 16 -8.28 -33.07 -30.78
CA VAL A 16 -7.49 -33.80 -29.77
C VAL A 16 -5.99 -33.75 -30.06
N SER A 17 -5.58 -33.79 -31.32
CA SER A 17 -4.16 -33.71 -31.72
C SER A 17 -3.52 -32.33 -31.48
N LEU A 18 -4.34 -31.29 -31.34
CA LEU A 18 -3.88 -29.93 -31.03
C LEU A 18 -3.47 -29.74 -29.55
N PHE A 19 -3.98 -30.58 -28.64
CA PHE A 19 -3.66 -30.50 -27.21
C PHE A 19 -2.41 -31.30 -26.79
N ALA A 20 -1.87 -32.16 -27.67
CA ALA A 20 -0.69 -32.98 -27.37
C ALA A 20 0.66 -32.25 -27.61
N ASP A 21 0.66 -31.15 -28.38
CA ASP A 21 1.88 -30.44 -28.77
C ASP A 21 1.92 -29.04 -28.13
N SER A 22 2.73 -28.90 -27.08
CA SER A 22 2.78 -27.67 -26.24
C SER A 22 3.16 -26.42 -27.01
N ARG A 23 3.85 -26.55 -28.16
CA ARG A 23 4.21 -25.42 -29.02
C ARG A 23 2.99 -24.86 -29.76
N LYS A 24 2.06 -25.73 -30.15
CA LYS A 24 0.83 -25.35 -30.86
C LYS A 24 -0.19 -24.76 -29.90
N VAL A 25 -0.31 -25.32 -28.68
CA VAL A 25 -1.17 -24.76 -27.63
C VAL A 25 -0.74 -23.34 -27.27
N ARG A 26 0.57 -23.07 -27.14
CA ARG A 26 1.07 -21.71 -26.88
C ARG A 26 0.69 -20.74 -27.99
N LEU A 27 0.88 -21.12 -29.26
CA LEU A 27 0.53 -20.29 -30.41
C LEU A 27 -0.97 -19.95 -30.46
N VAL A 28 -1.83 -20.94 -30.20
CA VAL A 28 -3.29 -20.72 -30.16
C VAL A 28 -3.68 -19.79 -29.02
N VAL A 29 -3.13 -19.97 -27.83
CA VAL A 29 -3.38 -19.08 -26.68
C VAL A 29 -2.89 -17.65 -26.96
N PHE A 30 -1.70 -17.48 -27.54
CA PHE A 30 -1.19 -16.17 -27.93
C PHE A 30 -2.07 -15.47 -28.95
N ALA A 31 -2.54 -16.17 -29.97
CA ALA A 31 -3.45 -15.61 -30.97
C ALA A 31 -4.79 -15.18 -30.33
N LEU A 32 -5.33 -15.98 -29.42
CA LEU A 32 -6.60 -15.70 -28.74
C LEU A 32 -6.49 -14.49 -27.79
N MET A 33 -5.37 -14.36 -27.07
CA MET A 33 -5.07 -13.19 -26.24
C MET A 33 -4.90 -11.92 -27.08
N LEU A 34 -4.30 -12.02 -28.27
CA LEU A 34 -4.13 -10.89 -29.18
C LEU A 34 -5.48 -10.41 -29.75
N VAL A 35 -6.37 -11.33 -30.09
CA VAL A 35 -7.74 -11.01 -30.54
C VAL A 35 -8.54 -10.33 -29.43
N LEU A 36 -8.45 -10.80 -28.17
CA LEU A 36 -9.08 -10.16 -27.03
C LEU A 36 -8.54 -8.76 -26.76
N PHE A 37 -7.24 -8.54 -26.97
CA PHE A 37 -6.60 -7.23 -26.79
C PHE A 37 -7.06 -6.21 -27.84
N ILE A 38 -7.22 -6.64 -29.10
CA ILE A 38 -7.73 -5.77 -30.18
C ILE A 38 -9.20 -5.41 -29.96
N LEU A 39 -10.01 -6.35 -29.44
CA LEU A 39 -11.43 -6.11 -29.17
C LEU A 39 -11.71 -5.38 -27.84
N GLY A 40 -10.71 -5.26 -26.94
CA GLY A 40 -10.87 -4.63 -25.62
C GLY A 40 -10.53 -3.13 -25.55
N ALA A 41 -10.06 -2.51 -26.64
CA ALA A 41 -9.72 -1.09 -26.66
C ALA A 41 -10.95 -0.22 -26.99
N GLY A 42 -11.88 -0.07 -26.05
CA GLY A 42 -13.08 0.74 -26.28
C GLY A 42 -13.97 0.95 -25.07
N ALA A 43 -13.48 1.64 -24.04
CA ALA A 43 -14.33 2.35 -23.09
C ALA A 43 -13.67 3.68 -22.70
N PRO A 44 -14.27 4.84 -23.05
CA PRO A 44 -13.86 6.12 -22.49
C PRO A 44 -14.38 6.23 -21.06
N GLU A 45 -13.46 6.24 -20.09
CA GLU A 45 -13.77 6.59 -18.71
C GLU A 45 -13.72 8.12 -18.55
N ASP A 46 -14.80 8.78 -18.98
CA ASP A 46 -15.13 10.11 -18.50
C ASP A 46 -15.71 10.03 -17.08
N ALA A 47 -15.34 11.02 -16.27
CA ALA A 47 -15.96 11.42 -15.01
C ALA A 47 -15.69 10.58 -13.75
N GLY A 48 -14.46 10.65 -13.24
CA GLY A 48 -14.13 10.43 -11.83
C GLY A 48 -13.60 11.71 -11.19
N GLY A 49 -14.48 12.49 -10.56
CA GLY A 49 -14.16 13.76 -9.91
C GLY A 49 -13.03 13.65 -8.88
N VAL A 50 -12.00 14.48 -9.05
CA VAL A 50 -10.94 14.67 -8.08
C VAL A 50 -11.52 15.45 -6.90
N PHE A 51 -11.96 14.73 -5.86
CA PHE A 51 -12.19 15.31 -4.55
C PHE A 51 -10.81 15.62 -3.93
N GLN A 52 -10.26 16.79 -4.25
CA GLN A 52 -9.13 17.37 -3.51
C GLN A 52 -9.63 17.70 -2.10
N LYS A 53 -9.56 16.72 -1.20
CA LYS A 53 -9.50 17.03 0.24
C LYS A 53 -8.22 17.81 0.45
N GLY A 54 -8.37 19.10 0.70
CA GLY A 54 -7.29 20.06 0.83
C GLY A 54 -6.16 19.57 1.74
N TYR A 55 -5.02 19.27 1.14
CA TYR A 55 -3.76 19.34 1.85
C TYR A 55 -3.48 20.83 2.03
N LYS A 56 -3.72 21.34 3.24
CA LYS A 56 -3.27 22.66 3.65
C LYS A 56 -1.75 22.68 3.49
N SER A 57 -1.28 23.36 2.45
CA SER A 57 0.11 23.75 2.29
C SER A 57 0.47 24.62 3.50
N VAL A 58 1.32 24.10 4.39
CA VAL A 58 1.92 24.91 5.45
C VAL A 58 2.92 25.85 4.78
N SER A 59 2.52 27.11 4.66
CA SER A 59 3.39 28.22 4.32
C SER A 59 4.53 28.29 5.35
N HIS A 60 5.77 28.08 4.91
CA HIS A 60 6.94 28.53 5.66
C HIS A 60 6.99 30.06 5.61
N SER A 61 6.39 30.72 6.59
CA SER A 61 6.51 32.15 6.77
C SER A 61 6.42 32.49 8.25
N HIS A 62 7.58 32.57 8.91
CA HIS A 62 8.08 33.76 9.61
C HIS A 62 9.21 33.35 10.56
N PHE A 63 10.43 33.73 10.21
CA PHE A 63 11.55 33.77 11.15
C PHE A 63 11.46 35.11 11.86
N THR A 64 10.92 35.14 13.08
CA THR A 64 11.08 36.28 13.99
C THR A 64 11.95 35.84 15.14
N ASN A 65 13.16 36.41 15.18
CA ASN A 65 13.97 36.50 16.39
C ASN A 65 13.12 37.01 17.55
N ILE A 66 12.95 36.21 18.58
CA ILE A 66 12.58 36.67 19.93
C ILE A 66 13.63 36.08 20.87
N LEU A 67 14.65 36.88 21.13
CA LEU A 67 15.51 36.77 22.29
C LEU A 67 14.75 37.41 23.44
N SER A 68 14.20 36.62 24.37
CA SER A 68 13.97 36.94 25.80
C SER A 68 12.80 36.16 26.41
N ASP A 69 13.01 34.90 26.80
CA ASP A 69 12.45 34.28 28.02
C ASP A 69 13.00 32.84 28.21
N PRO A 70 13.43 32.40 29.41
CA PRO A 70 13.91 31.04 29.64
C PRO A 70 12.80 30.09 30.14
N GLU A 71 11.58 30.23 29.64
CA GLU A 71 10.58 29.16 29.74
C GLU A 71 10.38 28.55 28.36
N ILE A 72 11.26 27.61 28.04
CA ILE A 72 11.19 26.77 26.85
C ILE A 72 9.91 25.92 26.97
N ASN A 73 8.79 26.50 26.54
CA ASN A 73 7.69 25.74 25.95
C ASN A 73 8.26 25.12 24.68
N THR A 74 9.00 24.02 24.86
CA THR A 74 9.02 22.95 23.89
C THR A 74 7.57 22.65 23.67
N GLY A 75 7.00 23.17 22.58
CA GLY A 75 5.61 22.94 22.22
C GLY A 75 5.45 21.44 22.12
N ALA A 76 5.00 20.83 23.23
CA ALA A 76 4.48 19.50 23.25
C ALA A 76 3.44 19.54 22.14
N GLN A 77 3.74 18.87 21.02
CA GLN A 77 2.80 18.74 19.92
C GLN A 77 1.56 18.13 20.56
N GLY A 78 0.60 18.98 20.89
CA GLY A 78 -0.57 18.60 21.66
C GLY A 78 -1.24 17.47 20.91
N VAL A 79 -1.67 16.45 21.65
CA VAL A 79 -2.46 15.40 21.05
C VAL A 79 -3.75 16.03 20.52
N ASN A 80 -3.91 16.01 19.20
CA ASN A 80 -4.99 16.74 18.52
C ASN A 80 -6.27 15.89 18.33
N CYS A 81 -6.26 14.63 18.75
CA CYS A 81 -7.39 13.72 18.63
C CYS A 81 -7.31 12.59 19.68
N SER A 82 -8.43 11.93 19.96
CA SER A 82 -8.45 10.70 20.76
C SER A 82 -9.55 9.75 20.30
N GLY A 83 -9.35 8.46 20.50
CA GLY A 83 -10.27 7.39 20.11
C GLY A 83 -10.59 7.40 18.63
N SER A 84 -11.88 7.27 18.29
CA SER A 84 -12.33 7.26 16.90
C SER A 84 -12.10 8.58 16.15
N ALA A 85 -11.92 9.70 16.86
CA ALA A 85 -11.65 10.99 16.23
C ALA A 85 -10.28 11.02 15.52
N CYS A 86 -9.35 10.15 15.89
CA CYS A 86 -8.06 10.01 15.21
C CYS A 86 -8.14 9.13 13.95
N ASN A 87 -9.27 8.50 13.64
CA ASN A 87 -9.35 7.57 12.51
C ASN A 87 -8.95 8.24 11.19
N ASN A 88 -8.18 7.53 10.35
CA ASN A 88 -7.68 8.04 9.06
C ASN A 88 -6.67 9.20 9.14
N THR A 89 -6.09 9.47 10.30
CA THR A 89 -5.07 10.52 10.44
C THR A 89 -3.67 9.92 10.60
N ASP A 90 -2.65 10.71 10.30
CA ASP A 90 -1.26 10.35 10.52
C ASP A 90 -0.89 10.52 12.02
N PRO A 91 -0.28 9.50 12.66
CA PRO A 91 0.09 9.55 14.07
C PRO A 91 1.22 10.54 14.38
N GLY A 92 2.04 10.93 13.39
CA GLY A 92 3.06 11.96 13.53
C GLY A 92 2.44 13.36 13.57
N THR A 93 1.45 13.62 12.71
CA THR A 93 0.76 14.92 12.60
C THR A 93 -0.16 15.19 13.79
N THR A 94 -0.71 14.14 14.40
CA THR A 94 -1.63 14.25 15.54
C THR A 94 -0.94 14.25 16.90
N GLY A 95 0.38 14.03 16.95
CA GLY A 95 1.14 13.89 18.19
C GLY A 95 1.07 12.50 18.83
N CYS A 96 0.20 11.61 18.34
CA CYS A 96 0.00 10.27 18.90
C CYS A 96 1.24 9.37 18.86
N ASN A 97 2.23 9.65 18.01
CA ASN A 97 3.44 8.85 17.93
C ASN A 97 4.41 9.06 19.12
N VAL A 98 4.22 10.11 19.93
CA VAL A 98 5.15 10.49 21.03
C VAL A 98 5.18 9.45 22.15
N ASP A 99 4.01 9.03 22.64
CA ASP A 99 3.85 8.08 23.75
C ASP A 99 3.63 6.64 23.29
N ALA A 100 3.67 6.40 21.99
CA ALA A 100 3.27 5.12 21.43
C ALA A 100 4.18 3.95 21.86
N ALA A 101 3.57 2.86 22.31
CA ALA A 101 4.22 1.59 22.60
C ALA A 101 4.17 0.65 21.38
N THR A 102 5.11 -0.29 21.31
CA THR A 102 5.03 -1.40 20.33
C THR A 102 4.37 -2.58 21.01
N ILE A 103 3.15 -2.92 20.59
CA ILE A 103 2.38 -4.03 21.18
C ILE A 103 2.63 -5.36 20.45
N HIS A 104 2.91 -5.33 19.14
CA HIS A 104 3.41 -6.50 18.40
C HIS A 104 4.48 -6.08 17.42
N ARG A 105 5.37 -7.02 17.06
CA ARG A 105 6.40 -6.81 16.06
C ARG A 105 6.69 -8.08 15.27
N LYS A 106 7.09 -7.91 14.01
CA LYS A 106 7.65 -8.96 13.17
C LYS A 106 8.86 -8.42 12.40
N VAL A 107 9.91 -9.21 12.33
CA VAL A 107 11.16 -8.83 11.67
C VAL A 107 11.37 -9.74 10.47
N PHE A 108 11.61 -9.13 9.32
CA PHE A 108 12.00 -9.76 8.07
C PHE A 108 13.45 -9.37 7.74
N THR A 109 13.99 -9.95 6.67
CA THR A 109 15.36 -9.67 6.20
C THR A 109 15.61 -8.17 6.04
N ASN A 110 14.77 -7.48 5.24
CA ASN A 110 14.94 -6.07 4.90
C ASN A 110 13.92 -5.13 5.56
N THR A 111 13.06 -5.66 6.44
CA THR A 111 11.92 -4.90 6.98
C THR A 111 11.66 -5.25 8.43
N LYS A 112 11.20 -4.28 9.22
CA LYS A 112 10.58 -4.53 10.53
C LYS A 112 9.20 -3.90 10.54
N VAL A 113 8.19 -4.69 10.91
CA VAL A 113 6.80 -4.25 11.03
C VAL A 113 6.42 -4.23 12.50
N GLN A 114 5.78 -3.17 12.94
CA GLN A 114 5.35 -2.97 14.32
C GLN A 114 3.88 -2.55 14.34
N LEU A 115 3.09 -3.19 15.20
CA LEU A 115 1.81 -2.66 15.62
C LEU A 115 2.06 -1.72 16.79
N ARG A 116 1.69 -0.46 16.62
CA ARG A 116 1.88 0.62 17.58
C ARG A 116 0.55 0.95 18.23
N PHE A 117 0.57 1.36 19.50
CA PHE A 117 -0.57 1.83 20.25
C PHE A 117 -0.18 3.04 21.10
N SER A 118 -0.98 4.10 21.10
CA SER A 118 -0.83 5.25 21.99
C SER A 118 -1.91 5.22 23.06
N ASP A 119 -1.51 5.35 24.32
CA ASP A 119 -2.46 5.40 25.44
C ASP A 119 -3.16 6.76 25.50
N THR A 120 -2.48 7.84 25.12
CA THR A 120 -3.08 9.18 25.07
C THR A 120 -4.14 9.27 23.97
N CYS A 121 -3.86 8.74 22.77
CA CYS A 121 -4.78 8.79 21.65
C CYS A 121 -5.76 7.61 21.59
N GLN A 122 -5.53 6.55 22.36
CA GLN A 122 -6.33 5.31 22.34
C GLN A 122 -6.44 4.67 20.94
N THR A 123 -5.43 4.85 20.10
CA THR A 123 -5.42 4.40 18.69
C THR A 123 -4.25 3.50 18.35
N ARG A 124 -4.40 2.74 17.26
CA ARG A 124 -3.40 1.80 16.75
C ARG A 124 -3.04 2.11 15.30
N TRP A 125 -1.80 1.79 14.91
CA TRP A 125 -1.34 1.89 13.52
C TRP A 125 -0.18 0.94 13.26
N SER A 126 0.05 0.65 11.98
CA SER A 126 1.22 -0.08 11.52
C SER A 126 2.39 0.87 11.32
N LYS A 127 3.59 0.45 11.73
CA LYS A 127 4.87 1.10 11.42
C LYS A 127 5.76 0.10 10.69
N THR A 128 6.13 0.42 9.46
CA THR A 128 7.08 -0.36 8.66
C THR A 128 8.40 0.38 8.58
N ILE A 129 9.49 -0.29 8.93
CA ILE A 129 10.86 0.27 8.95
C ILE A 129 11.69 -0.46 7.89
N ASN A 130 12.38 0.31 7.04
CA ASN A 130 13.37 -0.21 6.12
C ASN A 130 14.66 -0.56 6.89
N LYS A 131 15.01 -1.85 6.93
CA LYS A 131 16.23 -2.35 7.57
C LYS A 131 17.38 -2.55 6.58
N ALA A 132 17.13 -2.43 5.28
CA ALA A 132 18.18 -2.58 4.29
C ALA A 132 19.11 -1.35 4.28
N SER A 133 20.33 -1.55 3.81
CA SER A 133 21.30 -0.47 3.57
C SER A 133 21.05 0.28 2.26
N ILE A 134 19.98 -0.05 1.55
CA ILE A 134 19.56 0.60 0.30
C ILE A 134 18.15 1.19 0.43
N ASN A 135 17.85 2.13 -0.44
CA ASN A 135 16.53 2.73 -0.53
C ASN A 135 15.51 1.74 -1.09
N PHE A 136 14.31 1.73 -0.52
CA PHE A 136 13.21 0.91 -0.99
C PHE A 136 11.89 1.65 -0.89
N TYR A 137 10.91 1.24 -1.70
CA TYR A 137 9.52 1.58 -1.45
C TYR A 137 9.02 0.76 -0.27
N GLY A 138 8.41 1.41 0.72
CA GLY A 138 7.82 0.78 1.89
C GLY A 138 6.33 1.03 1.97
N ASN A 139 5.62 0.05 2.51
CA ASN A 139 4.19 0.10 2.77
C ASN A 139 3.92 -0.29 4.23
N ALA A 140 3.00 0.41 4.90
CA ALA A 140 2.48 0.06 6.21
C ALA A 140 0.95 0.02 6.16
N THR A 141 0.37 -1.11 6.51
CA THR A 141 -1.08 -1.32 6.51
C THR A 141 -1.51 -1.95 7.82
N LEU A 142 -2.70 -1.61 8.27
CA LEU A 142 -3.44 -2.48 9.19
C LEU A 142 -4.23 -3.44 8.30
N ARG A 143 -4.30 -4.74 8.64
CA ARG A 143 -5.09 -5.70 7.87
C ARG A 143 -6.49 -5.12 7.63
N TYR A 144 -6.94 -5.13 6.37
CA TYR A 144 -8.16 -4.49 5.84
C TYR A 144 -8.12 -2.98 5.54
N TYR A 145 -7.05 -2.26 5.87
CA TYR A 145 -6.90 -0.83 5.56
C TYR A 145 -5.65 -0.56 4.74
N TYR A 146 -5.87 -0.06 3.53
CA TYR A 146 -4.82 0.23 2.57
C TYR A 146 -4.16 1.59 2.83
N TYR A 147 -2.85 1.66 2.60
CA TYR A 147 -2.07 2.89 2.59
C TYR A 147 -1.08 2.83 1.42
N GLY A 148 -0.80 3.97 0.80
CA GLY A 148 0.11 4.05 -0.36
C GLY A 148 1.55 3.72 0.01
N ALA A 149 2.33 3.24 -0.98
CA ALA A 149 3.75 3.07 -0.80
C ALA A 149 4.49 4.42 -0.79
N VAL A 150 5.50 4.53 0.06
CA VAL A 150 6.37 5.71 0.17
C VAL A 150 7.81 5.26 -0.05
N TYR A 151 8.63 6.09 -0.69
CA TYR A 151 10.06 5.81 -0.84
C TYR A 151 10.78 6.06 0.50
N LEU A 152 11.51 5.06 0.98
CA LEU A 152 12.16 5.04 2.29
C LEU A 152 13.66 4.79 2.16
N GLY A 153 14.44 5.69 2.75
CA GLY A 153 15.87 5.46 2.96
C GLY A 153 16.15 4.38 4.02
N PRO A 154 17.41 3.96 4.17
CA PRO A 154 17.86 3.07 5.24
C PRO A 154 17.48 3.60 6.63
N GLY A 155 16.85 2.78 7.47
CA GLY A 155 16.44 3.15 8.82
C GLY A 155 15.16 4.00 8.91
N TYR A 156 14.65 4.53 7.80
CA TYR A 156 13.41 5.30 7.78
C TYR A 156 12.17 4.41 7.91
N SER A 157 11.07 5.01 8.33
CA SER A 157 9.79 4.33 8.53
C SER A 157 8.62 5.03 7.86
N VAL A 158 7.65 4.23 7.43
CA VAL A 158 6.31 4.69 7.03
C VAL A 158 5.28 4.22 8.05
N TYR A 159 4.23 5.02 8.23
CA TYR A 159 3.11 4.73 9.10
C TYR A 159 1.86 4.47 8.26
N SER A 160 0.99 3.59 8.73
CA SER A 160 -0.40 3.60 8.29
C SER A 160 -1.17 4.71 8.99
N ASN A 161 -2.36 5.01 8.48
CA ASN A 161 -3.33 5.78 9.24
C ASN A 161 -3.70 5.11 10.57
N GLN A 162 -4.10 5.93 11.52
CA GLN A 162 -4.60 5.51 12.82
C GLN A 162 -6.00 4.87 12.74
N ARG A 163 -6.23 3.88 13.61
CA ARG A 163 -7.51 3.22 13.83
C ARG A 163 -7.81 3.00 15.30
N PHE A 164 -9.01 3.37 15.71
CA PHE A 164 -9.61 3.00 16.98
C PHE A 164 -10.18 1.59 16.95
N GLY A 165 -10.15 0.88 18.07
CA GLY A 165 -10.63 -0.50 18.20
C GLY A 165 -9.52 -1.54 18.38
N MET A 166 -9.91 -2.82 18.44
CA MET A 166 -9.05 -3.98 18.72
C MET A 166 -9.11 -4.99 17.54
N GLY A 167 -8.32 -6.06 17.59
CA GLY A 167 -8.31 -7.11 16.56
C GLY A 167 -7.48 -6.78 15.33
N TYR A 168 -6.64 -5.73 15.39
CA TYR A 168 -5.82 -5.32 14.26
C TYR A 168 -4.53 -6.13 14.16
N GLN A 169 -4.07 -6.32 12.93
CA GLN A 169 -2.73 -6.83 12.62
C GLN A 169 -1.97 -5.77 11.83
N ALA A 170 -0.73 -5.50 12.21
CA ALA A 170 0.15 -4.64 11.43
C ALA A 170 0.83 -5.46 10.33
N CYS A 171 0.66 -5.03 9.09
CA CYS A 171 1.27 -5.62 7.91
C CYS A 171 2.19 -4.60 7.25
N GLY A 172 3.23 -5.08 6.58
CA GLY A 172 4.19 -4.20 5.93
C GLY A 172 5.22 -4.93 5.10
N LYS A 173 5.75 -4.22 4.10
CA LYS A 173 6.75 -4.74 3.17
C LYS A 173 7.59 -3.59 2.64
N VAL A 174 8.84 -3.89 2.30
CA VAL A 174 9.68 -3.00 1.48
C VAL A 174 10.17 -3.73 0.23
N GLY A 175 10.53 -2.98 -0.81
CA GLY A 175 11.13 -3.54 -2.03
C GLY A 175 11.46 -2.50 -3.08
N ALA A 176 12.07 -2.96 -4.17
CA ALA A 176 12.64 -2.10 -5.22
C ALA A 176 11.59 -1.38 -6.09
N SER A 177 10.32 -1.80 -6.02
CA SER A 177 9.23 -1.23 -6.83
C SER A 177 8.09 -0.72 -5.94
N PRO A 178 7.33 0.31 -6.38
CA PRO A 178 6.17 0.80 -5.66
C PRO A 178 5.16 -0.33 -5.35
N MET A 179 4.66 -0.37 -4.11
CA MET A 179 3.69 -1.38 -3.66
C MET A 179 2.36 -0.72 -3.34
N ASN A 180 1.60 -0.44 -4.40
CA ASN A 180 0.31 0.22 -4.29
C ASN A 180 -0.84 -0.78 -4.11
N TYR A 181 -0.68 -1.74 -3.20
CA TYR A 181 -1.69 -2.75 -2.89
C TYR A 181 -1.77 -3.04 -1.40
N LEU A 182 -2.93 -3.52 -0.97
CA LEU A 182 -3.16 -3.96 0.40
C LEU A 182 -2.37 -5.25 0.68
N ILE A 183 -1.60 -5.25 1.77
CA ILE A 183 -0.87 -6.45 2.22
C ILE A 183 -1.81 -7.27 3.11
N ASN A 184 -2.46 -8.27 2.53
CA ASN A 184 -3.33 -9.22 3.24
C ASN A 184 -2.68 -10.58 3.52
N ASP A 185 -1.43 -10.76 3.09
CA ASP A 185 -0.65 -11.96 3.37
C ASP A 185 -0.28 -12.00 4.86
N THR A 186 -0.85 -12.96 5.60
CA THR A 186 -0.62 -13.16 7.03
C THR A 186 0.85 -13.38 7.36
N ASP A 187 1.64 -13.90 6.42
CA ASP A 187 3.08 -14.09 6.62
C ASP A 187 3.83 -12.76 6.66
N LYS A 188 3.24 -11.68 6.14
CA LYS A 188 3.78 -10.32 6.18
C LYS A 188 3.17 -9.46 7.28
N CYS A 189 2.37 -10.07 8.16
CA CYS A 189 1.68 -9.40 9.26
C CYS A 189 2.19 -9.86 10.63
N THR A 190 2.02 -9.01 11.64
CA THR A 190 2.18 -9.37 13.06
C THR A 190 1.06 -10.29 13.53
N ALA A 191 1.21 -10.86 14.74
CA ALA A 191 0.09 -11.47 15.44
C ALA A 191 -1.07 -10.48 15.63
N VAL A 192 -2.27 -11.03 15.82
CA VAL A 192 -3.46 -10.24 16.20
C VAL A 192 -3.27 -9.74 17.63
N TYR A 193 -3.64 -8.48 17.86
CA TYR A 193 -3.86 -7.92 19.19
C TYR A 193 -5.34 -8.03 19.59
#